data_AF-A0A6S7I0E8-F1
#
_entry.id   AF-A0A6S7I0E8-F1
#
_cell.length_a   1.000
_cell.length_b   1.000
_cell.length_c   1.000
_cell.angle_alpha   90.00
_cell.angle_beta   90.00
_cell.angle_gamma   90.00
#
_symmetry.space_group_name_H-M   'P 1'
#
loop_
_entity.id
_entity.type
_entity.pdbx_description
1 polymer ?
#
loop_
_entity_poly.entity_id
_entity_poly.type
_entity_poly.pdbx_seq_one_letter_code
_entity_poly.pdbx_strand_id
1 'polypeptide(L)'
;IANRIAMLHPSTCSMLRKQCPSSTSGMYDFNPHECKALNSSSSPQVYCDMTSKNGVGVTVIGHDSESRTLVKEHESPGSYKRDIKYNIPLEQILAIINQSKNCEQFIKYECFHSVLWSKGGTHYGWWVSRQGSQMNYWGGAAVDSGKCACGMTNSCVGGGRCNCDKNDQAWRADSGYLTDKKTLPVTELRFGDTGHTKKPYRESGYHTLGKLRCWG
;
A
#
# COMPACT_ATOMS: atom_id res chain seq x y z
N ILE A 1 22.77 -36.99 -15.26
CA ILE A 1 21.49 -36.24 -15.16
C ILE A 1 21.63 -35.29 -13.98
N ALA A 2 22.30 -34.15 -14.18
CA ALA A 2 22.42 -33.12 -13.16
C ALA A 2 21.25 -32.16 -13.35
N ASN A 3 20.29 -32.23 -12.43
CA ASN A 3 19.09 -31.42 -12.42
C ASN A 3 19.49 -29.96 -12.13
N ARG A 4 19.87 -29.21 -13.18
CA ARG A 4 19.97 -27.74 -13.11
C ARG A 4 18.55 -27.19 -13.04
N ILE A 5 17.99 -27.18 -11.84
CA ILE A 5 17.02 -26.14 -11.50
C ILE A 5 17.85 -24.85 -11.51
N ALA A 6 17.91 -24.19 -12.67
CA ALA A 6 18.32 -22.81 -12.72
C ALA A 6 17.38 -22.09 -11.75
N MET A 7 17.91 -21.65 -10.61
CA MET A 7 17.19 -20.78 -9.70
C MET A 7 16.77 -19.57 -10.53
N LEU A 8 15.52 -19.54 -11.00
CA LEU A 8 14.92 -18.38 -11.64
C LEU A 8 15.03 -17.23 -10.65
N HIS A 9 16.06 -16.40 -10.80
CA HIS A 9 16.20 -15.19 -10.01
C HIS A 9 15.07 -14.26 -10.49
N PRO A 10 14.13 -13.87 -9.61
CA PRO A 10 13.10 -12.90 -9.97
C PRO A 10 13.76 -11.68 -10.60
N SER A 11 13.44 -11.34 -11.84
CA SER A 11 14.05 -10.17 -12.47
C SER A 11 13.19 -8.95 -12.19
N THR A 12 13.71 -8.02 -11.41
CA THR A 12 13.04 -6.73 -11.17
C THR A 12 13.15 -5.85 -12.41
N CYS A 13 12.28 -4.85 -12.55
CA CYS A 13 12.39 -3.85 -13.61
C CYS A 13 13.72 -3.07 -13.53
N SER A 14 14.34 -2.98 -12.34
CA SER A 14 15.66 -2.36 -12.19
C SER A 14 16.78 -3.24 -12.75
N MET A 15 16.67 -4.56 -12.67
CA MET A 15 17.59 -5.48 -13.34
C MET A 15 17.42 -5.42 -14.86
N LEU A 16 16.17 -5.45 -15.33
CA LEU A 16 15.84 -5.30 -16.74
C LEU A 16 16.41 -3.99 -17.30
N ARG A 17 16.25 -2.87 -16.59
CA ARG A 17 16.81 -1.57 -17.02
C ARG A 17 18.34 -1.63 -17.16
N LYS A 18 19.05 -2.29 -16.23
CA LYS A 18 20.52 -2.43 -16.30
C LYS A 18 20.96 -3.26 -17.50
N GLN A 19 20.24 -4.35 -17.78
CA GLN A 19 20.52 -5.23 -18.92
C GLN A 19 20.13 -4.60 -20.26
N CYS A 20 19.04 -3.84 -20.28
CA CYS A 20 18.43 -3.26 -21.47
C CYS A 20 18.20 -1.74 -21.25
N PRO A 21 19.24 -0.90 -21.40
CA PRO A 21 19.15 0.53 -21.11
C PRO A 21 18.11 1.29 -21.94
N SER A 22 17.72 0.77 -23.11
CA SER A 22 16.72 1.37 -24.01
C SER A 22 15.27 0.94 -23.72
N SER A 23 15.01 0.07 -22.74
CA SER A 23 13.65 -0.37 -22.41
C SER A 23 12.69 0.79 -22.10
N THR A 24 11.44 0.69 -22.53
CA THR A 24 10.41 1.70 -22.29
C THR A 24 9.40 1.23 -21.24
N SER A 25 8.53 2.10 -20.74
CA SER A 25 7.53 1.66 -19.77
C SER A 25 6.53 0.70 -20.41
N GLY A 26 6.10 -0.34 -19.69
CA GLY A 26 5.22 -1.36 -20.25
C GLY A 26 5.08 -2.60 -19.37
N MET A 27 4.31 -3.58 -19.86
CA MET A 27 4.22 -4.90 -19.23
C MET A 27 5.39 -5.78 -19.67
N TYR A 28 6.04 -6.41 -18.71
CA TYR A 28 7.15 -7.34 -18.92
C TYR A 28 6.87 -8.66 -18.21
N ASP A 29 7.47 -9.74 -18.73
CA ASP A 29 7.48 -11.02 -18.02
C ASP A 29 8.37 -10.93 -16.78
N PHE A 30 8.11 -11.81 -15.81
CA PHE A 30 8.87 -11.90 -14.56
C PHE A 30 10.34 -12.34 -14.76
N ASN A 31 10.64 -12.92 -15.93
CA ASN A 31 11.99 -13.28 -16.36
C ASN A 31 12.29 -12.71 -17.76
N PRO A 32 12.49 -11.39 -17.89
CA PRO A 32 12.73 -10.75 -19.16
C PRO A 32 14.19 -10.95 -19.56
N HIS A 33 14.54 -12.15 -20.04
CA HIS A 33 15.76 -12.31 -20.83
C HIS A 33 15.64 -11.57 -22.17
N GLU A 34 14.41 -11.37 -22.64
CA GLU A 34 14.11 -10.59 -23.83
C GLU A 34 13.87 -9.13 -23.43
N CYS A 35 14.68 -8.21 -23.96
CA CYS A 35 14.55 -6.76 -23.80
C CYS A 35 13.27 -6.17 -24.46
N LYS A 36 12.18 -6.93 -24.54
CA LYS A 36 10.94 -6.57 -25.26
C LYS A 36 9.76 -6.62 -24.31
N ALA A 37 8.92 -5.58 -24.37
CA ALA A 37 7.63 -5.58 -23.69
C ALA A 37 6.71 -6.65 -24.29
N LEU A 38 5.85 -7.23 -23.47
CA LEU A 38 4.93 -8.28 -23.89
C LEU A 38 3.70 -7.69 -24.59
N ASN A 39 3.26 -8.35 -25.66
CA ASN A 39 2.01 -8.06 -26.37
C ASN A 39 0.85 -8.99 -25.95
N SER A 40 1.07 -9.97 -25.06
CA SER A 40 0.09 -11.01 -24.69
C SER A 40 0.22 -11.48 -23.24
N SER A 41 -0.89 -11.99 -22.68
CA SER A 41 -1.21 -12.08 -21.24
C SER A 41 -1.05 -13.47 -20.59
N SER A 42 -0.16 -14.33 -21.05
CA SER A 42 -0.12 -15.74 -20.63
C SER A 42 0.80 -16.09 -19.44
N SER A 43 1.29 -15.12 -18.67
CA SER A 43 2.18 -15.31 -17.50
C SER A 43 1.91 -14.20 -16.47
N PRO A 44 2.18 -14.35 -15.15
CA PRO A 44 2.15 -13.22 -14.23
C PRO A 44 3.08 -12.10 -14.72
N GLN A 45 2.48 -10.96 -15.07
CA GLN A 45 3.21 -9.82 -15.61
C GLN A 45 3.36 -8.74 -14.54
N VAL A 46 4.45 -8.00 -14.63
CA VAL A 46 4.65 -6.76 -13.87
C VAL A 46 4.70 -5.57 -14.81
N TYR A 47 4.19 -4.42 -14.36
CA TYR A 47 4.40 -3.18 -15.09
C TYR A 47 5.74 -2.58 -14.68
N CYS A 48 6.60 -2.33 -15.65
CA CYS A 48 7.82 -1.57 -15.43
C CYS A 48 7.59 -0.10 -15.77
N ASP A 49 7.65 0.75 -14.76
CA ASP A 49 7.75 2.20 -14.94
C ASP A 49 9.22 2.55 -15.10
N MET A 50 9.57 2.79 -16.36
CA MET A 50 10.92 3.01 -16.85
C MET A 50 11.31 4.50 -16.87
N THR A 51 10.42 5.36 -16.37
CA THR A 51 10.56 6.83 -16.42
C THR A 51 10.73 7.45 -15.04
N SER A 52 10.01 6.93 -14.04
CA SER A 52 10.09 7.43 -12.66
C SER A 52 11.44 7.12 -12.00
N LYS A 53 11.71 7.83 -10.90
CA LYS A 53 12.90 7.63 -10.04
C LYS A 53 14.21 7.64 -10.86
N ASN A 54 14.33 8.60 -11.77
CA ASN A 54 15.48 8.75 -12.69
C ASN A 54 15.66 7.57 -13.65
N GLY A 55 14.56 6.97 -14.10
CA GLY A 55 14.57 5.92 -15.11
C GLY A 55 15.17 4.59 -14.65
N VAL A 56 15.36 4.38 -13.34
CA VAL A 56 15.98 3.16 -12.78
C VAL A 56 15.20 1.86 -13.04
N GLY A 57 13.97 1.96 -13.54
CA GLY A 57 13.08 0.81 -13.76
C GLY A 57 12.39 0.40 -12.47
N VAL A 58 11.19 0.93 -12.25
CA VAL A 58 10.37 0.65 -11.06
C VAL A 58 9.40 -0.48 -11.38
N THR A 59 9.44 -1.55 -10.59
CA THR A 59 8.44 -2.63 -10.65
C THR A 59 7.17 -2.15 -9.97
N VAL A 60 6.05 -2.13 -10.69
CA VAL A 60 4.74 -1.68 -10.21
C VAL A 60 3.77 -2.86 -10.20
N ILE A 61 3.23 -3.17 -9.03
CA ILE A 61 2.37 -4.32 -8.78
C ILE A 61 0.98 -3.83 -8.35
N GLY A 62 -0.02 -4.13 -9.16
CA GLY A 62 -1.42 -3.77 -8.91
C GLY A 62 -2.18 -4.78 -8.05
N HIS A 63 -3.37 -4.37 -7.61
CA HIS A 63 -4.30 -5.17 -6.81
C HIS A 63 -5.76 -4.72 -7.00
N ASP A 64 -6.69 -5.47 -6.43
CA ASP A 64 -8.14 -5.29 -6.59
C ASP A 64 -8.77 -4.13 -5.78
N SER A 65 -7.98 -3.27 -5.15
CA SER A 65 -8.46 -2.27 -4.18
C SER A 65 -7.84 -0.88 -4.37
N GLU A 66 -7.50 -0.54 -5.62
CA GLU A 66 -6.85 0.73 -5.97
C GLU A 66 -7.82 1.93 -5.99
N SER A 67 -9.11 1.67 -6.13
CA SER A 67 -10.16 2.69 -6.18
C SER A 67 -10.54 3.20 -4.79
N ARG A 68 -10.96 4.47 -4.72
CA ARG A 68 -11.56 5.06 -3.52
C ARG A 68 -12.82 4.29 -3.13
N THR A 69 -12.80 3.64 -1.98
CA THR A 69 -13.85 2.70 -1.54
C THR A 69 -14.51 3.18 -0.26
N LEU A 70 -15.84 3.22 -0.26
CA LEU A 70 -16.65 3.67 0.89
C LEU A 70 -16.58 2.67 2.05
N VAL A 71 -16.52 3.22 3.26
CA VAL A 71 -16.68 2.53 4.55
C VAL A 71 -17.84 3.19 5.29
N LYS A 72 -18.87 2.42 5.61
CA LYS A 72 -20.03 2.84 6.40
C LYS A 72 -20.64 1.64 7.10
N GLU A 73 -21.47 1.88 8.11
CA GLU A 73 -22.22 0.84 8.86
C GLU A 73 -21.29 -0.10 9.65
N HIS A 74 -20.11 0.39 10.04
CA HIS A 74 -19.12 -0.35 10.81
C HIS A 74 -18.75 0.43 12.08
N GLU A 75 -19.42 0.12 13.19
CA GLU A 75 -19.19 0.78 14.49
C GLU A 75 -17.92 0.25 15.16
N SER A 76 -17.88 -1.05 15.45
CA SER A 76 -16.80 -1.66 16.22
C SER A 76 -15.42 -1.52 15.55
N PRO A 77 -14.33 -1.40 16.34
CA PRO A 77 -12.95 -1.38 15.84
C PRO A 77 -12.66 -2.45 14.79
N GLY A 78 -12.21 -2.04 13.60
CA GLY A 78 -11.82 -2.94 12.51
C GLY A 78 -12.90 -3.89 12.00
N SER A 79 -14.18 -3.60 12.28
CA SER A 79 -15.30 -4.42 11.81
C SER A 79 -15.48 -4.36 10.29
N TYR A 80 -15.06 -3.27 9.64
CA TYR A 80 -14.83 -3.27 8.19
C TYR A 80 -13.53 -4.02 7.90
N LYS A 81 -13.59 -4.99 6.98
CA LYS A 81 -12.43 -5.74 6.49
C LYS A 81 -12.34 -5.68 4.98
N ARG A 82 -11.18 -5.26 4.46
CA ARG A 82 -10.83 -5.36 3.04
C ARG A 82 -9.53 -6.14 2.86
N ASP A 83 -9.64 -7.40 2.45
CA ASP A 83 -8.51 -8.22 2.01
C ASP A 83 -7.97 -7.72 0.68
N ILE A 84 -6.65 -7.62 0.51
CA ILE A 84 -6.03 -7.11 -0.71
C ILE A 84 -5.56 -8.27 -1.59
N LYS A 85 -6.11 -8.38 -2.80
CA LYS A 85 -5.72 -9.40 -3.78
C LYS A 85 -4.85 -8.77 -4.85
N TYR A 86 -3.56 -9.05 -4.79
CA TYR A 86 -2.59 -8.61 -5.79
C TYR A 86 -2.68 -9.43 -7.07
N ASN A 87 -2.27 -8.82 -8.18
CA ASN A 87 -2.33 -9.43 -9.51
C ASN A 87 -1.28 -10.54 -9.72
N ILE A 88 -0.34 -10.69 -8.78
CA ILE A 88 0.65 -11.77 -8.75
C ILE A 88 0.69 -12.41 -7.35
N PRO A 89 1.10 -13.69 -7.24
CA PRO A 89 1.23 -14.38 -5.96
C PRO A 89 2.12 -13.64 -4.95
N LEU A 90 1.76 -13.69 -3.66
CA LEU A 90 2.52 -13.01 -2.61
C LEU A 90 4.00 -13.44 -2.58
N GLU A 91 4.30 -14.71 -2.81
CA GLU A 91 5.67 -15.23 -2.90
C GLU A 91 6.53 -14.47 -3.93
N GLN A 92 5.97 -14.13 -5.09
CA GLN A 92 6.65 -13.39 -6.15
C GLN A 92 6.87 -11.93 -5.74
N ILE A 93 5.89 -11.33 -5.06
CA ILE A 93 6.01 -9.99 -4.50
C ILE A 93 7.16 -9.93 -3.50
N LEU A 94 7.25 -10.91 -2.58
CA LEU A 94 8.33 -10.95 -1.59
C LEU A 94 9.70 -11.10 -2.25
N ALA A 95 9.78 -11.88 -3.34
CA ALA A 95 10.99 -12.04 -4.11
C ALA A 95 11.44 -10.72 -4.77
N ILE A 96 10.49 -9.93 -5.29
CA ILE A 96 10.76 -8.57 -5.83
C ILE A 96 11.20 -7.62 -4.72
N ILE A 97 10.51 -7.61 -3.56
CA ILE A 97 10.85 -6.76 -2.41
C ILE A 97 12.27 -7.08 -1.93
N ASN A 98 12.63 -8.35 -1.82
CA ASN A 98 13.96 -8.75 -1.33
C ASN A 98 15.09 -8.30 -2.25
N GLN A 99 14.85 -8.23 -3.56
CA GLN A 99 15.86 -7.81 -4.54
C GLN A 99 15.88 -6.31 -4.82
N SER A 100 14.87 -5.57 -4.39
CA SER A 100 14.81 -4.11 -4.59
C SER A 100 15.49 -3.39 -3.42
N LYS A 101 16.14 -2.25 -3.64
CA LYS A 101 16.64 -1.40 -2.54
C LYS A 101 15.52 -0.70 -1.80
N ASN A 102 14.50 -0.26 -2.53
CA ASN A 102 13.37 0.52 -2.01
C ASN A 102 12.05 -0.12 -2.42
N CYS A 103 11.05 -0.02 -1.55
CA CYS A 103 9.66 -0.19 -1.92
C CYS A 103 8.80 0.85 -1.23
N GLU A 104 7.76 1.30 -1.90
CA GLU A 104 6.76 2.21 -1.36
C GLU A 104 5.35 1.74 -1.73
N GLN A 105 4.38 1.96 -0.85
CA GLN A 105 2.97 1.77 -1.14
C GLN A 105 2.18 2.93 -0.55
N PHE A 106 1.41 3.63 -1.39
CA PHE A 106 0.60 4.76 -0.94
C PHE A 106 -0.63 4.25 -0.19
N ILE A 107 -1.01 4.90 0.90
CA ILE A 107 -2.24 4.63 1.63
C ILE A 107 -2.91 5.95 2.01
N LYS A 108 -4.24 5.97 1.94
CA LYS A 108 -5.08 7.11 2.34
C LYS A 108 -6.34 6.64 3.03
N TYR A 109 -6.72 7.34 4.09
CA TYR A 109 -8.04 7.28 4.69
C TYR A 109 -8.63 8.69 4.72
N GLU A 110 -9.83 8.83 4.18
CA GLU A 110 -10.68 10.01 4.33
C GLU A 110 -11.77 9.66 5.33
N CYS A 111 -12.08 10.58 6.23
CA CYS A 111 -12.94 10.30 7.37
C CYS A 111 -13.89 11.47 7.59
N PHE A 112 -15.13 11.15 7.91
CA PHE A 112 -16.15 12.09 8.33
C PHE A 112 -16.70 11.58 9.65
N HIS A 113 -16.37 12.28 10.73
CA HIS A 113 -16.70 11.85 12.10
C HIS A 113 -16.28 10.38 12.36
N SER A 114 -15.09 10.00 11.90
CA SER A 114 -14.53 8.65 12.01
C SER A 114 -13.05 8.75 12.37
N VAL A 115 -12.57 7.92 13.29
CA VAL A 115 -11.20 7.97 13.79
C VAL A 115 -10.32 6.82 13.29
N LEU A 116 -9.00 7.06 13.25
CA LEU A 116 -8.03 5.96 13.16
C LEU A 116 -7.65 5.48 14.57
N TRP A 117 -7.51 6.42 15.51
CA TRP A 117 -7.34 6.19 16.94
C TRP A 117 -8.39 6.94 17.76
N SER A 118 -9.02 6.24 18.70
CA SER A 118 -9.82 6.89 19.72
C SER A 118 -8.94 7.69 20.69
N LYS A 119 -9.55 8.64 21.41
CA LYS A 119 -8.88 9.37 22.50
C LYS A 119 -8.31 8.43 23.57
N GLY A 120 -8.96 7.28 23.80
CA GLY A 120 -8.52 6.23 24.72
C GLY A 120 -7.38 5.35 24.18
N GLY A 121 -6.94 5.55 22.94
CA GLY A 121 -5.85 4.80 22.31
C GLY A 121 -6.27 3.54 21.56
N THR A 122 -7.56 3.21 21.53
CA THR A 122 -8.08 2.09 20.73
C THR A 122 -7.93 2.41 19.24
N HIS A 123 -7.35 1.47 18.48
CA HIS A 123 -7.30 1.58 17.02
C HIS A 123 -8.67 1.24 16.43
N TYR A 124 -9.25 2.15 15.65
CA TYR A 124 -10.43 1.89 14.83
C TYR A 124 -10.07 1.64 13.37
N GLY A 125 -8.97 2.25 12.90
CA GLY A 125 -8.46 2.05 11.55
C GLY A 125 -6.98 1.68 11.52
N TRP A 126 -6.62 0.69 10.72
CA TRP A 126 -5.23 0.25 10.52
C TRP A 126 -5.07 -0.53 9.21
N TRP A 127 -3.82 -0.73 8.80
CA TRP A 127 -3.46 -1.67 7.75
C TRP A 127 -2.75 -2.88 8.35
N VAL A 128 -2.82 -4.01 7.66
CA VAL A 128 -2.22 -5.29 8.09
C VAL A 128 -1.03 -5.60 7.19
N SER A 129 0.08 -6.00 7.81
CA SER A 129 1.33 -6.33 7.11
C SER A 129 1.25 -7.68 6.39
N ARG A 130 2.26 -7.97 5.56
CA ARG A 130 2.43 -9.30 4.95
C ARG A 130 2.54 -10.46 5.94
N GLN A 131 2.88 -10.18 7.21
CA GLN A 131 2.95 -11.16 8.29
C GLN A 131 1.61 -11.33 9.02
N GLY A 132 0.57 -10.60 8.63
CA GLY A 132 -0.71 -10.58 9.35
C GLY A 132 -0.69 -9.71 10.61
N SER A 133 0.33 -8.86 10.79
CA SER A 133 0.43 -7.98 11.96
C SER A 133 -0.37 -6.70 11.74
N GLN A 134 -1.17 -6.33 12.74
CA GLN A 134 -1.79 -5.00 12.80
C GLN A 134 -0.72 -3.93 12.98
N MET A 135 -0.66 -2.99 12.04
CA MET A 135 0.33 -1.93 12.05
C MET A 135 -0.16 -0.72 12.84
N ASN A 136 0.77 -0.05 13.51
CA ASN A 136 0.48 1.02 14.46
C ASN A 136 0.82 2.44 13.97
N TYR A 137 1.19 2.59 12.70
CA TYR A 137 1.51 3.88 12.09
C TYR A 137 0.81 3.99 10.72
N TRP A 138 0.65 5.22 10.24
CA TRP A 138 0.01 5.48 8.95
C TRP A 138 1.00 5.97 7.89
N GLY A 139 0.55 6.09 6.64
CA GLY A 139 1.35 6.57 5.52
C GLY A 139 2.05 7.90 5.82
N GLY A 140 3.35 7.98 5.51
CA GLY A 140 4.19 9.16 5.75
C GLY A 140 4.68 9.35 7.20
N ALA A 141 4.26 8.50 8.14
CA ALA A 141 4.80 8.48 9.49
C ALA A 141 6.01 7.54 9.60
N ALA A 142 6.81 7.70 10.66
CA ALA A 142 7.86 6.74 10.98
C ALA A 142 7.24 5.40 11.43
N VAL A 143 7.94 4.30 11.14
CA VAL A 143 7.58 2.96 11.60
C VAL A 143 7.50 2.97 13.13
N ASP A 144 6.50 2.28 13.68
CA ASP A 144 6.25 2.16 15.13
C ASP A 144 5.95 3.48 15.87
N SER A 145 5.70 4.57 15.14
CA SER A 145 5.49 5.89 15.74
C SER A 145 4.17 6.06 16.50
N GLY A 146 3.17 5.20 16.26
CA GLY A 146 1.83 5.41 16.82
C GLY A 146 1.10 6.60 16.23
N LYS A 147 1.50 7.09 15.04
CA LYS A 147 1.07 8.39 14.48
C LYS A 147 0.82 8.33 12.97
N CYS A 148 0.14 9.36 12.47
CA CYS A 148 0.12 9.74 11.06
C CYS A 148 1.19 10.79 10.74
N ALA A 149 1.38 11.09 9.44
CA ALA A 149 2.39 12.07 8.99
C ALA A 149 2.25 13.44 9.68
N CYS A 150 1.03 13.94 9.88
CA CYS A 150 0.82 15.21 10.59
C CYS A 150 1.22 15.13 12.07
N GLY A 151 1.11 13.96 12.69
CA GLY A 151 1.46 13.75 14.10
C GLY A 151 2.96 13.74 14.32
N MET A 152 3.73 13.38 13.28
CA MET A 152 5.20 13.50 13.30
C MET A 152 5.67 14.94 13.31
N THR A 153 4.87 15.86 12.75
CA THR A 153 5.19 17.28 12.59
C THR A 153 4.38 18.19 13.51
N ASN A 154 3.58 17.61 14.42
CA ASN A 154 2.64 18.34 15.29
C ASN A 154 1.70 19.27 14.52
N SER A 155 1.34 18.89 13.29
CA SER A 155 0.51 19.69 12.38
C SER A 155 -0.91 19.15 12.22
N CYS A 156 -1.27 18.06 12.91
CA CYS A 156 -2.62 17.51 12.83
C CYS A 156 -3.65 18.51 13.33
N VAL A 157 -4.78 18.59 12.64
CA VAL A 157 -5.89 19.40 13.10
C VAL A 157 -6.38 18.87 14.46
N GLY A 158 -6.41 19.72 15.49
CA GLY A 158 -6.75 19.31 16.85
C GLY A 158 -5.58 18.77 17.69
N GLY A 159 -4.36 18.71 17.13
CA GLY A 159 -3.15 18.35 17.87
C GLY A 159 -3.01 16.86 18.22
N GLY A 160 -3.81 15.99 17.59
CA GLY A 160 -3.82 14.54 17.83
C GLY A 160 -2.74 13.75 17.07
N ARG A 161 -2.90 12.42 17.03
CA ARG A 161 -2.00 11.51 16.30
C ARG A 161 -2.20 11.61 14.78
N CYS A 162 -3.46 11.84 14.38
CA CYS A 162 -3.92 11.91 13.00
C CYS A 162 -4.97 13.02 12.84
N ASN A 163 -5.19 13.48 11.61
CA ASN A 163 -6.26 14.44 11.32
C ASN A 163 -7.66 13.84 11.56
N CYS A 164 -7.84 12.56 11.24
CA CYS A 164 -9.11 11.85 11.46
C CYS A 164 -9.53 11.77 12.92
N ASP A 165 -8.57 11.72 13.85
CA ASP A 165 -8.85 11.58 15.28
C ASP A 165 -9.51 12.83 15.89
N LYS A 166 -9.59 13.93 15.14
CA LYS A 166 -10.33 15.13 15.56
C LYS A 166 -11.82 14.85 15.75
N ASN A 167 -12.37 13.93 14.96
CA ASN A 167 -13.75 13.46 15.03
C ASN A 167 -14.80 14.61 15.07
N ASP A 168 -14.77 15.54 14.12
CA ASP A 168 -15.48 16.82 14.20
C ASP A 168 -16.57 17.07 13.14
N GLN A 169 -17.17 16.01 12.57
CA GLN A 169 -18.19 16.11 11.50
C GLN A 169 -17.74 16.96 10.29
N ALA A 170 -16.43 16.99 10.06
CA ALA A 170 -15.82 17.55 8.87
C ALA A 170 -15.03 16.45 8.15
N TRP A 171 -14.97 16.52 6.81
CA TRP A 171 -14.10 15.63 6.06
C TRP A 171 -12.64 15.97 6.38
N ARG A 172 -11.92 14.96 6.86
CA ARG A 172 -10.47 14.98 7.09
C ARG A 172 -9.83 13.84 6.31
N ALA A 173 -8.50 13.86 6.22
CA ALA A 173 -7.77 12.76 5.62
C ALA A 173 -6.37 12.64 6.21
N ASP A 174 -5.89 11.40 6.23
CA ASP A 174 -4.50 11.07 6.50
C ASP A 174 -3.98 10.18 5.38
N SER A 175 -2.82 10.52 4.82
CA SER A 175 -2.24 9.81 3.69
C SER A 175 -0.73 9.91 3.64
N GLY A 176 -0.11 8.97 2.94
CA GLY A 176 1.30 9.02 2.59
C GLY A 176 1.81 7.67 2.12
N TYR A 177 3.12 7.58 1.93
CA TYR A 177 3.77 6.32 1.57
C TYR A 177 4.15 5.53 2.82
N LEU A 178 3.83 4.24 2.80
CA LEU A 178 4.47 3.22 3.61
C LEU A 178 5.75 2.80 2.88
N THR A 179 6.89 2.77 3.57
CA THR A 179 8.20 2.51 2.93
C THR A 179 9.00 1.39 3.60
N ASP A 180 8.47 0.80 4.66
CA ASP A 180 9.13 -0.31 5.32
C ASP A 180 8.94 -1.62 4.55
N LYS A 181 10.00 -1.99 3.83
CA LYS A 181 10.10 -3.25 3.08
C LYS A 181 9.91 -4.50 3.94
N LYS A 182 10.14 -4.43 5.26
CA LYS A 182 9.98 -5.60 6.13
C LYS A 182 8.51 -5.95 6.36
N THR A 183 7.62 -4.97 6.26
CA THR A 183 6.20 -5.11 6.57
C THR A 183 5.30 -5.04 5.33
N LEU A 184 5.75 -4.39 4.26
CA LEU A 184 5.07 -4.39 2.95
C LEU A 184 5.05 -5.78 2.28
N PRO A 185 4.07 -6.05 1.40
CA PRO A 185 2.92 -5.20 1.04
C PRO A 185 1.83 -5.13 2.12
N VAL A 186 0.89 -4.18 1.96
CA VAL A 186 -0.38 -4.18 2.71
C VAL A 186 -1.24 -5.37 2.28
N THR A 187 -1.72 -6.19 3.23
CA THR A 187 -2.57 -7.37 2.96
C THR A 187 -4.02 -7.18 3.35
N GLU A 188 -4.31 -6.33 4.33
CA GLU A 188 -5.67 -5.96 4.70
C GLU A 188 -5.77 -4.49 5.09
N LEU A 189 -6.95 -3.91 4.90
CA LEU A 189 -7.35 -2.64 5.49
C LEU A 189 -8.52 -2.88 6.45
N ARG A 190 -8.41 -2.31 7.65
CA ARG A 190 -9.40 -2.43 8.73
C ARG A 190 -9.87 -1.05 9.13
N PHE A 191 -11.18 -0.89 9.29
CA PHE A 191 -11.79 0.38 9.72
C PHE A 191 -13.01 0.10 10.62
N GLY A 192 -13.40 1.11 11.39
CA GLY A 192 -14.58 1.15 12.26
C GLY A 192 -14.97 2.62 12.49
N ASP A 193 -15.77 2.92 13.51
CA ASP A 193 -16.23 4.29 13.82
C ASP A 193 -16.92 4.92 12.61
N THR A 194 -17.78 4.13 11.96
CA THR A 194 -18.61 4.54 10.82
C THR A 194 -20.05 4.01 10.95
N GLY A 195 -20.49 3.71 12.18
CA GLY A 195 -21.75 3.03 12.44
C GLY A 195 -22.95 3.95 12.40
N HIS A 196 -22.79 5.23 12.73
CA HIS A 196 -23.90 6.16 12.77
C HIS A 196 -24.26 6.71 11.37
N THR A 197 -25.39 6.28 10.82
CA THR A 197 -25.82 6.66 9.45
C THR A 197 -26.82 7.81 9.39
N LYS A 198 -27.42 8.20 10.53
CA LYS A 198 -28.48 9.21 10.63
C LYS A 198 -27.99 10.50 11.24
N LYS A 199 -28.65 11.62 10.89
CA LYS A 199 -28.40 12.92 11.54
C LYS A 199 -28.74 12.85 13.04
N PRO A 200 -28.07 13.65 13.89
CA PRO A 200 -27.05 14.64 13.53
C PRO A 200 -25.62 14.07 13.40
N TYR A 201 -25.35 12.87 13.91
CA TYR A 201 -24.02 12.26 13.95
C TYR A 201 -23.83 11.29 12.79
N ARG A 202 -23.61 11.78 11.58
CA ARG A 202 -23.28 10.89 10.45
C ARG A 202 -21.81 10.55 10.48
N GLU A 203 -21.48 9.30 10.22
CA GLU A 203 -20.11 8.80 10.18
C GLU A 203 -19.89 8.04 8.88
N SER A 204 -18.73 8.25 8.27
CA SER A 204 -18.34 7.57 7.04
C SER A 204 -16.83 7.68 6.84
N GLY A 205 -16.27 6.71 6.13
CA GLY A 205 -14.89 6.72 5.70
C GLY A 205 -14.75 6.40 4.23
N TYR A 206 -13.60 6.73 3.65
CA TYR A 206 -13.16 6.17 2.37
C TYR A 206 -11.70 5.80 2.46
N HIS A 207 -11.35 4.61 1.99
CA HIS A 207 -9.95 4.22 1.87
C HIS A 207 -9.50 4.21 0.41
N THR A 208 -8.21 4.37 0.22
CA THR A 208 -7.53 4.21 -1.08
C THR A 208 -6.15 3.64 -0.81
N LEU A 209 -5.80 2.57 -1.52
CA LEU A 209 -4.49 1.92 -1.44
C LEU A 209 -3.86 1.96 -2.84
N GLY A 210 -2.66 2.52 -2.94
CA GLY A 210 -1.94 2.55 -4.20
C GLY A 210 -1.23 1.23 -4.48
N LYS A 211 -0.83 1.08 -5.75
CA LYS A 211 0.05 -0.02 -6.21
C LYS A 211 1.33 -0.08 -5.39
N LEU A 212 1.83 -1.29 -5.15
CA LEU A 212 3.17 -1.49 -4.60
C LEU A 212 4.20 -1.14 -5.68
N ARG A 213 5.19 -0.30 -5.33
CA ARG A 213 6.26 0.13 -6.23
C ARG A 213 7.61 -0.20 -5.62
N CYS A 214 8.46 -0.93 -6.33
CA CYS A 214 9.78 -1.34 -5.84
C CYS A 214 10.88 -1.05 -6.88
N TRP A 215 12.07 -0.60 -6.44
CA TRP A 215 13.19 -0.25 -7.33
C TRP A 215 14.57 -0.25 -6.64
N GLY A 216 15.61 -0.18 -7.48
CA GLY A 216 17.01 0.09 -7.12
C GLY A 216 17.84 -1.15 -6.89
#